data_AF-A0A453QDU7-F1
#
_entry.id   AF-A0A453QDU7-F1
#
_cell.length_a   1.000
_cell.length_b   1.000
_cell.length_c   1.000
_cell.angle_alpha   90.00
_cell.angle_beta   90.00
_cell.angle_gamma   90.00
#
_symmetry.space_group_name_H-M   'P 1'
#
loop_
_entity.id
_entity.type
_entity.pdbx_description
1 polymer ?
#
loop_
_entity_poly.entity_id
_entity_poly.type
_entity_poly.pdbx_seq_one_letter_code
_entity_poly.pdbx_strand_id
1 'polypeptide(L)'
;MSPHDETAILSNEATVKDMEGAAVAYVADLFSTPAIFVKAVTDIVDGEKPTAEEFLQNLISVTMALDQAVMQVVDFISGKCISDL
;
A
#
# COMPACT_ATOMS: atom_id res chain seq x y z
N MET A 1 3.61 -15.52 8.22
CA MET A 1 2.28 -15.47 7.59
C MET A 1 1.58 -16.79 7.86
N SER A 2 0.27 -16.83 8.06
CA SER A 2 -0.42 -18.12 8.18
C SER A 2 -0.60 -18.77 6.79
N PRO A 3 -0.69 -20.10 6.68
CA PRO A 3 -0.96 -20.76 5.40
C PRO A 3 -2.28 -20.32 4.74
N HIS A 4 -3.24 -19.88 5.57
CA HIS A 4 -4.51 -19.35 5.08
C HIS A 4 -4.33 -18.01 4.38
N ASP A 5 -3.54 -17.10 4.97
CA ASP A 5 -3.25 -15.79 4.36
C ASP A 5 -2.56 -15.97 3.01
N GLU A 6 -1.59 -16.88 2.92
CA GLU A 6 -0.85 -17.15 1.67
C GLU A 6 -1.77 -17.65 0.55
N THR A 7 -2.62 -18.63 0.86
CA THR A 7 -3.62 -19.15 -0.10
C THR A 7 -4.56 -18.04 -0.56
N ALA A 8 -5.04 -17.21 0.36
CA ALA A 8 -5.94 -16.10 0.05
C ALA A 8 -5.25 -15.05 -0.84
N ILE A 9 -4.01 -14.67 -0.51
CA ILE A 9 -3.20 -13.70 -1.29
C ILE A 9 -3.01 -14.21 -2.73
N LEU A 10 -2.61 -15.47 -2.90
CA LEU A 10 -2.40 -16.08 -4.22
C LEU A 10 -3.71 -16.16 -5.01
N SER A 11 -4.81 -16.55 -4.36
CA SER A 11 -6.12 -16.66 -5.03
C SER A 11 -6.71 -15.31 -5.48
N ASN A 12 -6.30 -14.22 -4.83
CA ASN A 12 -6.72 -12.85 -5.17
C ASN A 12 -5.73 -12.15 -6.12
N GLU A 13 -4.68 -12.85 -6.58
CA GLU A 13 -3.63 -12.29 -7.44
C GLU A 13 -3.01 -10.99 -6.87
N ALA A 14 -2.90 -10.91 -5.54
CA ALA A 14 -2.47 -9.69 -4.87
C ALA A 14 -0.96 -9.45 -5.05
N THR A 15 -0.59 -8.26 -5.53
CA THR A 15 0.82 -7.86 -5.72
C THR A 15 1.45 -7.28 -4.45
N VAL A 16 0.65 -6.67 -3.58
CA VAL A 16 1.12 -6.00 -2.36
C VAL A 16 0.29 -6.48 -1.18
N LYS A 17 0.94 -6.68 -0.04
CA LYS A 17 0.31 -7.06 1.23
C LYS A 17 0.49 -5.95 2.26
N ASP A 18 -0.57 -5.57 2.95
CA ASP A 18 -0.53 -4.67 4.11
C ASP A 18 -1.43 -5.18 5.25
N MET A 19 -1.81 -4.30 6.18
CA MET A 19 -2.65 -4.65 7.34
C MET A 19 -3.86 -3.72 7.52
N GLU A 20 -4.07 -2.72 6.66
CA GLU A 20 -5.09 -1.67 6.87
C GLU A 20 -5.95 -1.35 5.63
N GLY A 21 -5.42 -1.51 4.41
CA GLY A 21 -5.97 -0.93 3.18
C GLY A 21 -7.43 -1.28 2.93
N ALA A 22 -7.77 -2.57 3.04
CA ALA A 22 -9.14 -3.04 2.82
C ALA A 22 -10.14 -2.46 3.85
N ALA A 23 -9.73 -2.28 5.10
CA ALA A 23 -10.59 -1.70 6.14
C ALA A 23 -10.83 -0.20 5.90
N VAL A 24 -9.79 0.53 5.45
CA VAL A 24 -9.93 1.94 5.04
C VAL A 24 -10.87 2.06 3.83
N ALA A 25 -10.71 1.20 2.82
CA ALA A 25 -11.59 1.18 1.65
C ALA A 25 -13.05 0.90 2.05
N TYR A 26 -13.27 -0.04 2.96
CA TYR A 26 -14.60 -0.37 3.47
C TYR A 26 -15.28 0.85 4.12
N VAL A 27 -14.60 1.58 5.00
CA VAL A 27 -15.18 2.77 5.62
C VAL A 27 -15.40 3.89 4.59
N ALA A 28 -14.47 4.09 3.65
CA ALA A 28 -14.63 5.08 2.59
C ALA A 28 -15.88 4.79 1.72
N ASP A 29 -16.13 3.52 1.41
CA ASP A 29 -17.30 3.05 0.66
C ASP A 29 -18.62 3.34 1.41
N LEU A 30 -18.67 3.11 2.74
CA LEU A 30 -19.84 3.44 3.57
C LEU A 30 -20.28 4.91 3.47
N PHE A 31 -19.35 5.82 3.21
CA PHE A 31 -19.60 7.26 3.05
C PHE A 31 -19.51 7.73 1.60
N SER A 32 -19.39 6.82 0.63
CA SER A 32 -19.20 7.16 -0.79
C SER A 32 -18.07 8.16 -1.03
N THR A 33 -16.99 8.03 -0.25
CA THR A 33 -15.82 8.91 -0.30
C THR A 33 -14.76 8.27 -1.22
N PRO A 34 -14.28 8.97 -2.28
CA PRO A 34 -13.18 8.46 -3.10
C PRO A 34 -11.92 8.22 -2.27
N ALA A 35 -11.26 7.08 -2.48
CA ALA A 35 -10.03 6.71 -1.78
C ALA A 35 -8.96 6.27 -2.78
N ILE A 36 -7.74 6.76 -2.58
CA ILE A 36 -6.53 6.36 -3.32
C ILE A 36 -5.55 5.76 -2.32
N PHE A 37 -4.89 4.67 -2.71
CA PHE A 37 -3.91 3.98 -1.88
C PHE A 37 -2.53 4.07 -2.53
N VAL A 38 -1.55 4.58 -1.79
CA VAL A 38 -0.13 4.54 -2.15
C VAL A 38 0.55 3.62 -1.16
N LYS A 39 1.12 2.51 -1.66
CA LYS A 39 1.79 1.49 -0.84
C LYS A 39 3.25 1.40 -1.28
N ALA A 40 4.17 1.56 -0.33
CA ALA A 40 5.59 1.44 -0.58
C ALA A 40 6.09 0.09 -0.04
N VAL A 41 6.73 -0.69 -0.92
CA VAL A 41 7.18 -2.06 -0.60
C VAL A 41 8.45 -1.98 0.23
N THR A 42 8.39 -2.51 1.46
CA THR A 42 9.50 -2.51 2.42
C THR A 42 10.18 -3.87 2.51
N ASP A 43 9.44 -4.95 2.29
CA ASP A 43 9.92 -6.33 2.27
C ASP A 43 9.31 -7.12 1.11
N ILE A 44 10.04 -8.14 0.65
CA ILE A 44 9.59 -9.07 -0.39
C ILE A 44 9.10 -10.35 0.29
N VAL A 45 7.79 -10.53 0.33
CA VAL A 45 7.12 -11.60 1.10
C VAL A 45 7.54 -13.01 0.65
N ASP A 46 7.74 -13.20 -0.65
CA ASP A 46 8.20 -14.44 -1.29
C ASP A 46 9.73 -14.44 -1.55
N GLY A 47 10.45 -13.50 -0.93
CA GLY A 47 11.90 -13.38 -1.01
C GLY A 47 12.63 -14.31 -0.05
N GLU A 48 13.96 -14.28 -0.12
CA GLU A 48 14.82 -15.15 0.70
C GLU A 48 15.06 -14.62 2.12
N LYS A 49 14.82 -13.32 2.38
CA LYS A 49 15.12 -12.68 3.66
C LYS A 49 13.94 -12.77 4.64
N PRO A 50 14.19 -12.81 5.96
CA PRO A 50 13.14 -12.64 6.95
C PRO A 50 12.44 -11.29 6.79
N THR A 51 11.12 -11.30 6.63
CA THR A 51 10.32 -10.10 6.34
C THR A 51 10.52 -8.97 7.36
N ALA A 52 10.55 -9.31 8.65
CA ALA A 52 10.74 -8.32 9.72
C ALA A 52 12.11 -7.62 9.64
N GLU A 53 13.15 -8.34 9.24
CA GLU A 53 14.50 -7.77 9.12
C GLU A 53 14.61 -6.89 7.89
N GLU A 54 14.09 -7.35 6.74
CA GLU A 54 14.09 -6.57 5.51
C GLU A 54 13.23 -5.31 5.65
N PHE A 55 12.06 -5.41 6.30
CA PHE A 55 11.21 -4.27 6.64
C PHE A 55 12.00 -3.21 7.41
N LEU A 56 12.66 -3.59 8.51
CA LEU A 56 13.42 -2.65 9.36
C LEU A 56 14.62 -2.05 8.62
N GLN A 57 15.32 -2.87 7.83
CA GLN A 57 16.47 -2.44 7.03
C GLN A 57 16.07 -1.37 6.00
N ASN A 58 14.93 -1.57 5.34
CA ASN A 58 14.46 -0.72 4.25
C ASN A 58 13.56 0.43 4.72
N LEU A 59 13.11 0.43 5.98
CA LEU A 59 12.10 1.35 6.47
C LEU A 59 12.45 2.83 6.18
N ILE A 60 13.69 3.24 6.43
CA ILE A 60 14.10 4.64 6.22
C ILE A 60 14.10 5.00 4.73
N SER A 61 14.72 4.19 3.87
CA SER A 61 14.83 4.50 2.43
C SER A 61 13.47 4.46 1.73
N VAL A 62 12.63 3.49 2.09
CA VAL A 62 11.31 3.32 1.47
C VAL A 62 10.32 4.37 1.98
N THR A 63 10.40 4.80 3.24
CA THR A 63 9.57 5.92 3.72
C THR A 63 9.95 7.25 3.08
N MET A 64 11.24 7.48 2.79
CA MET A 64 11.65 8.65 1.99
C MET A 64 11.11 8.59 0.56
N ALA A 65 11.12 7.41 -0.07
CA ALA A 65 10.51 7.24 -1.39
C ALA A 65 8.99 7.46 -1.36
N LEU A 66 8.32 6.99 -0.31
CA LEU A 66 6.89 7.21 -0.10
C LEU A 66 6.58 8.70 0.11
N ASP A 67 7.38 9.41 0.91
CA ASP A 67 7.25 10.87 1.14
C ASP A 67 7.30 11.64 -0.19
N GLN A 68 8.32 11.35 -1.03
CA GLN A 68 8.44 11.96 -2.34
C GLN A 68 7.24 11.64 -3.25
N ALA A 69 6.81 10.37 -3.30
CA ALA A 69 5.69 9.95 -4.14
C ALA A 69 4.38 10.61 -3.69
N VAL A 70 4.14 10.70 -2.38
CA VAL A 70 2.93 11.34 -1.83
C VAL A 70 2.93 12.84 -2.12
N MET A 71 4.07 13.53 -1.99
CA MET A 71 4.17 14.94 -2.40
C MET A 71 3.78 15.13 -3.87
N GLN A 72 4.30 14.28 -4.77
CA GLN A 72 3.95 14.34 -6.19
C GLN A 72 2.46 14.08 -6.46
N VAL A 73 1.84 13.15 -5.74
CA VAL A 73 0.40 12.87 -5.82
C VAL A 73 -0.42 14.08 -5.36
N VAL A 74 -0.06 14.69 -4.23
CA VAL A 74 -0.74 15.89 -3.71
C VAL A 74 -0.60 17.07 -4.67
N ASP A 75 0.61 17.32 -5.17
CA ASP A 75 0.88 18.37 -6.16
C ASP A 75 0.09 18.15 -7.44
N PHE A 76 -0.04 16.89 -7.89
CA PHE A 76 -0.83 16.54 -9.05
C PHE A 76 -2.33 16.80 -8.80
N ILE A 77 -2.88 16.39 -7.67
CA ILE A 77 -4.32 16.52 -7.37
C ILE A 77 -4.71 17.99 -7.12
N SER A 78 -3.80 18.83 -6.64
CA SER A 78 -4.07 20.22 -6.32
C SER A 78 -4.70 20.98 -7.49
N GLY A 79 -5.91 21.50 -7.28
CA GLY A 79 -6.68 22.24 -8.29
C GLY A 79 -7.45 21.40 -9.32
N LYS A 80 -7.41 20.06 -9.23
CA LYS A 80 -8.16 19.14 -10.10
C LYS A 80 -9.49 18.71 -9.49
N CYS A 81 -10.47 18.38 -10.35
CA CYS A 81 -11.64 17.61 -9.96
C CYS A 81 -11.34 16.10 -10.03
N ILE A 82 -12.16 15.28 -9.38
CA ILE A 82 -12.03 13.81 -9.43
C ILE A 82 -12.11 13.28 -10.87
N SER A 83 -12.91 13.92 -11.72
CA SER A 83 -13.02 13.58 -13.15
C SER A 83 -11.75 13.81 -13.96
N ASP A 84 -10.79 14.57 -13.41
CA ASP A 84 -9.53 14.90 -14.06
C ASP A 84 -8.37 14.00 -13.58
N LEU A 85 -8.67 13.06 -12.68
CA LEU A 85 -7.73 12.07 -12.14
C LEU A 85 -7.72 10.77 -12.96
#